data_AF-A0A373CRY4-F1
#
_entry.id   AF-A0A373CRY4-F1
#
_cell.length_a   1.000
_cell.length_b   1.000
_cell.length_c   1.000
_cell.angle_alpha   90.00
_cell.angle_beta   90.00
_cell.angle_gamma   90.00
#
_symmetry.space_group_name_H-M   'P 1'
#
loop_
_entity.id
_entity.type
_entity.pdbx_description
1 polymer ?
#
loop_
_entity_poly.entity_id
_entity_poly.type
_entity_poly.pdbx_seq_one_letter_code
_entity_poly.pdbx_strand_id
1 'polypeptide(L)'
;MKAYNIQWDTDGDLDVFLSLPNEIKIPDGMVDEDEISDYISDQTGWCHYRLDVLEGCEDNPVYRKEIQEIRKELSEIQEYIKTELF
;
A
#
# COMPACT_ATOMS: atom_id res chain seq x y z
N MET A 1 -11.22 -3.71 -0.23
CA MET A 1 -10.07 -4.45 0.36
C MET A 1 -8.79 -4.04 -0.35
N LYS A 2 -7.61 -4.20 0.25
CA LYS A 2 -6.33 -3.93 -0.43
C LYS A 2 -5.26 -4.95 -0.08
N ALA A 3 -4.42 -5.28 -1.07
CA ALA A 3 -3.18 -6.00 -0.88
C ALA A 3 -2.04 -5.00 -0.65
N TYR A 4 -1.16 -5.30 0.29
CA TYR A 4 -0.01 -4.47 0.65
C TYR A 4 1.16 -5.34 1.07
N ASN A 5 2.34 -4.73 1.25
CA ASN A 5 3.58 -5.44 1.63
C ASN A 5 3.88 -6.60 0.65
N ILE A 6 3.67 -6.35 -0.64
CA ILE A 6 3.81 -7.36 -1.69
C ILE A 6 5.30 -7.66 -1.90
N GLN A 7 5.68 -8.92 -1.74
CA GLN A 7 7.03 -9.41 -2.00
C GLN A 7 7.11 -9.93 -3.44
N TRP A 8 7.48 -9.03 -4.35
CA TRP A 8 7.60 -9.32 -5.77
C TRP A 8 8.70 -10.32 -6.08
N ASP A 9 8.44 -11.19 -7.05
CA ASP A 9 9.44 -12.07 -7.64
C ASP A 9 10.03 -11.43 -8.90
N THR A 10 11.05 -10.59 -8.71
CA THR A 10 11.74 -9.89 -9.81
C THR A 10 13.07 -10.53 -10.18
N ASP A 11 13.34 -11.76 -9.72
CA ASP A 11 14.64 -12.43 -9.90
C ASP A 11 15.85 -11.62 -9.41
N GLY A 12 15.63 -10.67 -8.49
CA GLY A 12 16.66 -9.76 -7.98
C GLY A 12 16.90 -8.51 -8.83
N ASP A 13 16.07 -8.25 -9.85
CA ASP A 13 16.08 -6.99 -10.59
C ASP A 13 15.49 -5.86 -9.74
N LEU A 14 16.35 -4.92 -9.34
CA LEU A 14 16.00 -3.80 -8.47
C LEU A 14 15.24 -2.71 -9.22
N ASP A 15 15.52 -2.48 -10.50
CA ASP A 15 14.85 -1.45 -11.29
C ASP A 15 13.39 -1.85 -11.54
N VAL A 16 13.15 -3.14 -11.82
CA VAL A 16 11.81 -3.72 -11.88
C VAL A 16 11.13 -3.61 -10.52
N PHE A 17 11.79 -4.04 -9.44
CA PHE A 17 11.21 -3.99 -8.09
C PHE A 17 10.74 -2.58 -7.71
N LEU A 18 11.55 -1.56 -7.99
CA LEU A 18 11.22 -0.16 -7.70
C LEU A 18 10.09 0.39 -8.59
N SER A 19 9.83 -0.23 -9.75
CA SER A 19 8.74 0.15 -10.64
C SER A 19 7.39 -0.44 -10.23
N LEU A 20 7.40 -1.51 -9.42
CA LEU A 20 6.19 -2.23 -9.03
C LEU A 20 5.46 -1.55 -7.85
N PRO A 21 4.13 -1.65 -7.80
CA PRO A 21 3.36 -1.03 -6.73
C PRO A 21 3.56 -1.76 -5.40
N ASN A 22 3.57 -1.00 -4.30
CA ASN A 22 3.62 -1.53 -2.94
C ASN A 22 2.24 -1.87 -2.37
N GLU A 23 1.18 -1.29 -2.95
CA GLU A 23 -0.22 -1.52 -2.58
C GLU A 23 -1.09 -1.64 -3.84
N ILE A 24 -2.03 -2.58 -3.84
CA ILE A 24 -2.99 -2.78 -4.93
C ILE A 24 -4.39 -2.89 -4.33
N LYS A 25 -5.34 -2.14 -4.90
CA LYS A 25 -6.75 -2.24 -4.51
C LYS A 25 -7.35 -3.52 -5.08
N ILE A 26 -7.97 -4.33 -4.21
CA ILE A 26 -8.65 -5.56 -4.60
C ILE A 26 -10.14 -5.25 -4.83
N PRO A 27 -10.75 -5.75 -5.93
CA PRO A 27 -12.18 -5.62 -6.19
C PRO A 27 -13.05 -6.13 -5.05
N ASP A 28 -14.20 -5.51 -4.83
CA ASP A 28 -15.12 -5.94 -3.77
C ASP A 28 -15.72 -7.32 -4.09
N GLY A 29 -15.82 -8.17 -3.07
CA GLY A 29 -16.36 -9.54 -3.19
C GLY A 29 -15.34 -10.61 -3.59
N MET A 30 -14.12 -10.22 -3.98
CA MET A 30 -12.99 -11.13 -4.16
C MET A 30 -12.37 -11.40 -2.79
N VAL A 31 -12.51 -12.63 -2.28
CA VAL A 31 -12.08 -13.03 -0.93
C VAL A 31 -11.15 -14.24 -0.93
N ASP A 32 -11.03 -14.91 -2.07
CA ASP A 32 -10.18 -16.08 -2.24
C ASP A 32 -8.74 -15.64 -2.49
N GLU A 33 -7.79 -16.19 -1.72
CA GLU A 33 -6.38 -15.78 -1.78
C GLU A 33 -5.74 -16.10 -3.14
N ASP A 34 -6.10 -17.22 -3.76
CA ASP A 34 -5.58 -17.62 -5.07
C ASP A 34 -6.15 -16.68 -6.15
N GLU A 35 -7.44 -16.35 -6.10
CA GLU A 35 -8.07 -15.37 -7.01
C GLU A 35 -7.43 -13.97 -6.89
N ILE A 36 -7.09 -13.55 -5.67
CA ILE A 36 -6.40 -12.28 -5.41
C ILE A 36 -4.99 -12.29 -5.99
N SER A 37 -4.27 -13.40 -5.82
CA SER A 37 -2.92 -13.61 -6.36
C SER A 37 -2.94 -13.53 -7.88
N ASP A 38 -3.83 -14.29 -8.53
CA ASP A 38 -4.00 -14.29 -9.98
C ASP A 38 -4.34 -12.90 -10.51
N TYR A 39 -5.27 -12.20 -9.86
CA TYR A 39 -5.62 -10.82 -10.23
C TYR A 39 -4.41 -9.89 -10.19
N ILE A 40 -3.59 -9.95 -9.13
CA ILE A 40 -2.40 -9.10 -9.00
C ILE A 40 -1.41 -9.39 -10.11
N SER A 41 -1.13 -10.67 -10.38
CA SER A 41 -0.23 -11.05 -11.46
C SER A 41 -0.74 -10.66 -12.84
N ASP A 42 -2.04 -10.76 -13.09
CA ASP A 42 -2.67 -10.28 -14.33
C ASP A 42 -2.56 -8.76 -14.51
N GLN A 43 -2.62 -7.99 -13.41
CA GLN A 43 -2.51 -6.53 -13.46
C GLN A 43 -1.08 -6.04 -13.67
N THR A 44 -0.10 -6.67 -13.03
CA THR A 44 1.29 -6.20 -13.05
C THR A 44 2.15 -6.92 -14.08
N GLY A 45 1.78 -8.14 -14.46
CA GLY A 45 2.61 -9.05 -15.25
C GLY A 45 3.70 -9.75 -14.44
N TRP A 46 3.66 -9.68 -13.10
CA TRP A 46 4.68 -10.24 -12.21
C TRP A 46 4.10 -11.17 -11.14
N CYS A 47 4.86 -12.21 -10.82
CA CYS A 47 4.57 -13.10 -9.70
C CYS A 47 5.03 -12.46 -8.38
N HIS A 48 4.51 -12.99 -7.27
CA HIS A 48 4.91 -12.60 -5.93
C HIS A 48 5.06 -13.82 -5.02
N TYR A 49 5.93 -13.72 -4.03
CA TYR A 49 6.13 -14.76 -3.01
C TYR A 49 5.12 -14.69 -1.88
N ARG A 50 4.71 -13.46 -1.54
CA ARG A 50 3.84 -13.17 -0.40
C ARG A 50 3.18 -11.82 -0.59
N LEU A 51 1.99 -11.69 -0.04
CA LEU A 51 1.31 -10.43 0.18
C LEU A 51 0.56 -10.47 1.52
N ASP A 52 0.22 -9.31 2.04
CA ASP A 52 -0.73 -9.17 3.14
C ASP A 52 -2.01 -8.52 2.59
N VAL A 53 -3.17 -8.92 3.11
CA VAL A 53 -4.47 -8.37 2.70
C VAL A 53 -5.14 -7.67 3.89
N LEU A 54 -5.55 -6.43 3.68
CA LEU A 54 -6.39 -5.68 4.62
C LEU A 54 -7.79 -5.53 4.05
N GLU A 55 -8.75 -6.21 4.66
CA GLU A 55 -10.16 -5.89 4.50
C GLU A 55 -10.41 -4.47 5.03
N GLY A 56 -11.12 -3.67 4.23
CA GLY A 56 -11.20 -2.23 4.45
C GLY A 56 -11.91 -1.87 5.75
N CYS A 57 -11.17 -1.34 6.71
CA CYS A 57 -11.69 -0.42 7.73
C CYS A 57 -11.64 1.04 7.26
N GLU A 58 -11.33 1.31 5.98
CA GLU A 58 -10.91 2.63 5.48
C GLU A 58 -12.01 3.72 5.52
N ASP A 59 -13.24 3.35 5.88
CA ASP A 59 -14.33 4.27 6.22
C ASP A 59 -14.82 4.13 7.67
N ASN A 60 -14.00 3.66 8.60
CA ASN A 60 -14.32 3.79 10.01
C ASN A 60 -14.14 5.26 10.43
N PRO A 61 -15.24 5.98 10.76
CA PRO A 61 -15.19 7.41 11.06
C PRO A 61 -14.36 7.74 12.31
N VAL A 62 -14.07 6.74 13.16
CA VAL A 62 -13.20 6.86 14.33
C VAL A 62 -11.75 7.03 13.88
N TYR A 63 -11.19 6.08 13.12
CA TYR A 63 -9.80 6.15 12.63
C TYR A 63 -9.56 7.32 11.68
N ARG A 64 -10.59 7.75 10.93
CA ARG A 64 -10.49 8.89 10.01
C ARG A 64 -10.06 10.18 10.72
N LYS A 65 -10.58 10.46 11.92
CA LYS A 65 -10.23 11.67 12.67
C LYS A 65 -8.80 11.61 13.19
N GLU A 66 -8.44 10.49 13.82
CA GLU A 66 -7.09 10.27 14.34
C GLU A 66 -6.03 10.36 13.23
N ILE A 67 -6.29 9.75 12.07
CA ILE A 67 -5.38 9.84 10.91
C ILE A 67 -5.27 11.27 10.38
N GLN A 68 -6.36 12.06 10.38
CA GLN A 68 -6.33 13.45 9.95
C GLN A 68 -5.51 14.33 10.91
N GLU A 69 -5.64 14.12 12.21
CA GLU A 69 -4.87 14.83 13.23
C GLU A 69 -3.37 14.51 13.13
N ILE A 70 -3.01 13.22 13.03
CA ILE A 70 -1.61 12.81 12.87
C ILE A 70 -1.00 13.41 11.59
N ARG A 71 -1.73 13.39 10.47
CA ARG A 71 -1.25 13.99 9.21
C ARG A 71 -1.03 15.49 9.32
N LYS A 72 -1.88 16.19 10.08
CA LYS A 72 -1.73 17.62 10.35
C LYS A 72 -0.47 17.88 11.16
N GLU A 73 -0.26 17.16 12.25
CA GLU A 73 0.95 17.29 13.08
C GLU A 73 2.22 17.00 12.27
N LEU A 74 2.22 15.95 11.45
CA LEU A 74 3.34 15.65 10.56
C LEU A 74 3.64 16.80 9.58
N SER A 75 2.60 17.45 9.05
CA SER A 75 2.79 18.59 8.14
C SER A 75 3.41 19.80 8.85
N GLU A 76 3.02 20.08 10.09
CA GLU A 76 3.57 21.17 10.90
C GLU A 76 5.04 20.92 11.25
N ILE A 77 5.38 19.69 11.64
CA ILE A 77 6.76 19.29 11.92
C ILE A 77 7.62 19.40 10.66
N GLN A 78 7.12 18.93 9.51
CA GLN A 78 7.85 19.03 8.24
C GLN A 78 8.10 20.50 7.85
N GLU A 79 7.14 21.39 8.08
CA GLU A 79 7.30 22.81 7.80
C GLU A 79 8.34 23.45 8.74
N TYR A 80 8.26 23.15 10.04
CA TYR A 80 9.23 23.62 11.02
C TYR A 80 10.66 23.23 10.64
N ILE A 81 10.89 21.96 10.31
CA ILE A 81 12.20 21.45 9.88
C ILE A 81 12.69 22.18 8.62
N LYS A 82 11.81 22.47 7.64
CA LYS A 82 12.18 23.23 6.44
C LYS A 82 12.57 24.67 6.76
N THR A 83 11.91 25.31 7.72
CA THR A 83 12.17 26.71 8.09
C THR A 83 13.38 26.91 8.99
N GLU A 84 13.83 25.87 9.70
CA GLU A 84 14.93 25.97 10.66
C GLU A 84 16.28 25.47 10.13
N LEU A 85 16.27 24.74 9.02
CA LEU A 85 17.47 24.22 8.33
C LEU A 85 17.88 25.05 7.09
N PHE A 86 17.26 26.20 6.87
CA PHE A 86 17.64 27.23 5.89
C PHE A 86 17.72 28.60 6.58
#